data_AF-A0A1Y0BNA8-F1
#
_entry.id   AF-A0A1Y0BNA8-F1
#
_cell.length_a   1.000
_cell.length_b   1.000
_cell.length_c   1.000
_cell.angle_alpha   90.00
_cell.angle_beta   90.00
_cell.angle_gamma   90.00
#
_symmetry.space_group_name_H-M   'P 1'
#
loop_
_entity.id
_entity.type
_entity.pdbx_description
1 polymer ?
#
loop_
_entity_poly.entity_id
_entity_poly.type
_entity_poly.pdbx_seq_one_letter_code
_entity_poly.pdbx_strand_id
1 'polypeptide(L)'
;MAVLGGGLAGVAASCTLAERGAQVTLLESAPTLGGRLAAWPVDVAGERFEMDRGFHAFFRHYYNLRALLRRVDPALDGLLPLTDYPILTPAGPLSFANLPVNALLTLWPLMRQVGLGISDLARVRIRNALAMLTWHPQRTPARWDGVSAQQWLRELNFPPAARMRLLDVFAHSFFNPTGELSAADLLMLFHYYFFGNREGLVFDVARRPFGEWLWRPFEGHLAALRVDVRLTCPAQTISRQGAGWRVHSAAGEIDADAVVLALDVPGLRRLLDASPEPGAALAGLLGQVQATRPFAVWRLWLDRPVQRAAFAGTAGYDILDNVSVYSAFHEPSRDWAQRHGGAVLELHAYGLGTDDEADIRRRLLAALHALYPETAPAQVLGEQFLLRADCPAFAPGSATTRPSVGTAEPSLVLAGDFLRLPFPGALMERATASGVLAANALLASRQVDPAPLWIGPQRGLLSAISRFA
;
A
#
# COMPACT_ATOMS: atom_id res chain seq x y z
N MET A 1 -6.16 -12.69 -23.97
CA MET A 1 -5.46 -11.57 -23.29
C MET A 1 -4.48 -12.14 -22.28
N ALA A 2 -3.28 -11.57 -22.18
CA ALA A 2 -2.29 -11.98 -21.18
C ALA A 2 -2.19 -10.94 -20.06
N VAL A 3 -2.11 -11.38 -18.81
CA VAL A 3 -1.90 -10.52 -17.64
C VAL A 3 -0.60 -10.98 -16.97
N LEU A 4 0.36 -10.07 -16.82
CA LEU A 4 1.69 -10.38 -16.28
C LEU A 4 1.78 -9.83 -14.85
N GLY A 5 1.81 -10.72 -13.86
CA GLY A 5 1.83 -10.41 -12.43
C GLY A 5 0.52 -10.78 -11.74
N GLY A 6 0.58 -11.66 -10.75
CA GLY A 6 -0.53 -12.16 -9.93
C GLY A 6 -0.74 -11.40 -8.61
N GLY A 7 -0.27 -10.16 -8.51
CA GLY A 7 -0.63 -9.25 -7.40
C GLY A 7 -2.06 -8.71 -7.53
N LEU A 8 -2.48 -7.86 -6.57
CA LEU A 8 -3.83 -7.26 -6.56
C LEU A 8 -4.25 -6.63 -7.89
N ALA A 9 -3.35 -5.89 -8.55
CA ALA A 9 -3.64 -5.25 -9.83
C ALA A 9 -3.93 -6.26 -10.94
N GLY A 10 -3.14 -7.34 -11.03
CA GLY A 10 -3.31 -8.36 -12.05
C GLY A 10 -4.51 -9.28 -11.78
N VAL A 11 -4.76 -9.64 -10.52
CA VAL A 11 -5.97 -10.38 -10.13
C VAL A 11 -7.22 -9.57 -10.42
N ALA A 12 -7.22 -8.26 -10.10
CA ALA A 12 -8.32 -7.36 -10.42
C ALA A 12 -8.57 -7.26 -11.93
N ALA A 13 -7.50 -7.10 -12.72
CA ALA A 13 -7.60 -7.08 -14.18
C ALA A 13 -8.15 -8.42 -14.72
N SER A 14 -7.62 -9.54 -14.24
CA SER A 14 -8.01 -10.89 -14.70
C SER A 14 -9.48 -11.19 -14.40
N CYS A 15 -9.95 -10.91 -13.18
CA CYS A 15 -11.37 -11.06 -12.83
C CYS A 15 -12.24 -10.17 -13.73
N THR A 16 -11.89 -8.89 -13.86
CA THR A 16 -12.67 -7.93 -14.65
C THR A 16 -12.77 -8.33 -16.13
N LEU A 17 -11.67 -8.77 -16.72
CA LEU A 17 -11.62 -9.23 -18.12
C LEU A 17 -12.44 -10.52 -18.31
N ALA A 18 -12.24 -11.51 -17.44
CA ALA A 18 -12.88 -12.82 -17.56
C ALA A 18 -14.39 -12.76 -17.28
N GLU A 19 -14.82 -11.97 -16.30
CA GLU A 19 -16.25 -11.67 -16.04
C GLU A 19 -16.97 -11.05 -17.23
N ARG A 20 -16.22 -10.48 -18.17
CA ARG A 20 -16.70 -9.86 -19.41
C ARG A 20 -16.44 -10.71 -20.65
N GLY A 21 -16.14 -11.99 -20.44
CA GLY A 21 -16.02 -12.99 -21.50
C GLY A 21 -14.67 -13.02 -22.22
N ALA A 22 -13.67 -12.26 -21.77
CA ALA A 22 -12.33 -12.37 -22.33
C ALA A 22 -11.66 -13.68 -21.89
N GLN A 23 -10.95 -14.32 -22.81
CA GLN A 23 -10.04 -15.42 -22.45
C GLN A 23 -8.76 -14.80 -21.86
N VAL A 24 -8.43 -15.19 -20.63
CA VAL A 24 -7.32 -14.61 -19.87
C VAL A 24 -6.31 -15.69 -19.50
N THR A 25 -5.03 -15.41 -19.76
CA THR A 25 -3.91 -16.16 -19.19
C THR A 25 -3.15 -15.23 -18.24
N LEU A 26 -3.08 -15.60 -16.96
CA LEU A 26 -2.40 -14.87 -15.91
C LEU A 26 -1.06 -15.55 -15.59
N LEU A 27 0.05 -14.84 -15.76
CA LEU A 27 1.39 -15.34 -15.45
C LEU A 27 1.89 -14.72 -14.14
N GLU A 28 2.27 -15.55 -13.19
CA GLU A 28 2.92 -15.15 -11.95
C GLU A 28 4.26 -15.88 -11.77
N SER A 29 5.29 -15.11 -11.45
CA SER A 29 6.64 -15.58 -11.19
C SER A 29 6.79 -16.39 -9.90
N ALA A 30 6.01 -16.06 -8.87
CA ALA A 30 5.98 -16.72 -7.58
C ALA A 30 5.16 -18.01 -7.62
N PRO A 31 5.36 -18.92 -6.65
CA PRO A 31 4.55 -20.14 -6.53
C PRO A 31 3.13 -19.90 -6.03
N THR A 32 2.78 -18.65 -5.69
CA THR A 32 1.45 -18.25 -5.19
C THR A 32 1.07 -16.90 -5.78
N LEU A 33 -0.23 -16.61 -5.80
CA LEU A 33 -0.70 -15.23 -6.05
C LEU A 33 -0.31 -14.29 -4.89
N GLY A 34 -0.42 -12.99 -5.16
CA GLY A 34 -0.49 -11.95 -4.14
C GLY A 34 0.57 -10.86 -4.23
N GLY A 35 1.72 -11.12 -4.84
CA GLY A 35 2.79 -10.13 -4.99
C GLY A 35 3.18 -9.50 -3.65
N ARG A 36 2.96 -8.19 -3.47
CA ARG A 36 3.21 -7.50 -2.19
C ARG A 36 2.23 -7.86 -1.05
N LEU A 37 1.16 -8.59 -1.34
CA LEU A 37 0.30 -9.21 -0.33
C LEU A 37 0.50 -10.74 -0.26
N ALA A 38 1.62 -11.26 -0.77
CA ALA A 38 1.89 -12.69 -0.68
C ALA A 38 1.99 -13.17 0.77
N ALA A 39 1.67 -14.45 0.94
CA ALA A 39 1.89 -15.19 2.17
C ALA A 39 2.57 -16.51 1.83
N TRP A 40 3.43 -17.00 2.73
CA TRP A 40 4.23 -18.20 2.50
C TRP A 40 4.35 -19.04 3.77
N PRO A 41 4.49 -20.37 3.65
CA PRO A 41 4.68 -21.22 4.81
C PRO A 41 6.05 -20.95 5.46
N VAL A 42 6.09 -20.97 6.79
CA VAL A 42 7.31 -20.91 7.60
C VAL A 42 7.21 -21.91 8.75
N ASP A 43 8.33 -22.46 9.18
CA ASP A 43 8.40 -23.30 10.38
C ASP A 43 8.98 -22.49 11.53
N VAL A 44 8.20 -22.29 12.58
CA VAL A 44 8.57 -21.47 13.75
C VAL A 44 8.27 -22.24 15.01
N ALA A 45 9.27 -22.38 15.88
CA ALA A 45 9.18 -23.14 17.13
C ALA A 45 8.67 -24.60 16.94
N GLY A 46 8.99 -25.23 15.80
CA GLY A 46 8.54 -26.60 15.48
C GLY A 46 7.09 -26.71 14.98
N GLU A 47 6.39 -25.59 14.81
CA GLU A 47 5.04 -25.52 14.25
C GLU A 47 5.05 -24.81 12.88
N ARG A 48 4.16 -25.25 11.99
CA ARG A 48 4.01 -24.65 10.66
C ARG A 48 3.05 -23.46 10.72
N PHE A 49 3.54 -22.30 10.31
CA PHE A 49 2.79 -21.06 10.16
C PHE A 49 2.70 -20.63 8.70
N GLU A 50 1.84 -19.66 8.45
CA GLU A 50 1.86 -18.90 7.21
C GLU A 50 2.24 -17.45 7.57
N MET A 51 3.36 -17.00 7.02
CA MET A 51 3.89 -15.65 7.17
C MET A 51 3.31 -14.78 6.07
N ASP A 52 2.58 -13.74 6.45
CA ASP A 52 2.23 -12.66 5.54
C ASP A 52 3.44 -11.74 5.37
N ARG A 53 3.50 -11.04 4.24
CA ARG A 53 4.59 -10.08 3.99
C ARG A 53 4.77 -9.02 5.10
N GLY A 54 3.70 -8.70 5.81
CA GLY A 54 3.69 -7.82 6.96
C GLY A 54 2.29 -7.29 7.20
N PHE A 55 2.16 -6.39 8.17
CA PHE A 55 0.90 -5.77 8.52
C PHE A 55 0.31 -4.97 7.34
N HIS A 56 -0.95 -5.28 7.00
CA HIS A 56 -1.72 -4.53 6.00
C HIS A 56 -3.04 -4.03 6.61
N ALA A 57 -3.25 -2.72 6.54
CA ALA A 57 -4.49 -2.07 6.93
C ALA A 57 -5.51 -2.08 5.77
N PHE A 58 -6.67 -2.71 5.97
CA PHE A 58 -7.77 -2.72 5.01
C PHE A 58 -8.75 -1.59 5.31
N PHE A 59 -8.47 -0.39 4.81
CA PHE A 59 -9.33 0.78 5.04
C PHE A 59 -10.74 0.57 4.47
N ARG A 60 -11.75 1.14 5.14
CA ARG A 60 -13.16 0.94 4.75
C ARG A 60 -13.55 1.60 3.44
N HIS A 61 -12.92 2.74 3.15
CA HIS A 61 -13.08 3.47 1.90
C HIS A 61 -12.28 2.90 0.72
N TYR A 62 -11.61 1.74 0.88
CA TYR A 62 -11.02 0.99 -0.24
C TYR A 62 -12.14 0.23 -0.98
N TYR A 63 -13.04 0.96 -1.61
CA TYR A 63 -14.26 0.42 -2.19
C TYR A 63 -13.99 -0.57 -3.32
N ASN A 64 -12.98 -0.30 -4.17
CA ASN A 64 -12.62 -1.18 -5.27
C ASN A 64 -11.94 -2.45 -4.77
N LEU A 65 -11.02 -2.34 -3.79
CA LEU A 65 -10.45 -3.50 -3.11
C LEU A 65 -11.55 -4.34 -2.47
N ARG A 66 -12.45 -3.75 -1.70
CA ARG A 66 -13.54 -4.48 -1.04
C ARG A 66 -14.49 -5.12 -2.04
N ALA A 67 -14.76 -4.48 -3.18
CA ALA A 67 -15.52 -5.09 -4.27
C ALA A 67 -14.77 -6.28 -4.90
N LEU A 68 -13.43 -6.23 -5.00
CA LEU A 68 -12.61 -7.38 -5.38
C LEU A 68 -12.73 -8.51 -4.35
N LEU A 69 -12.45 -8.23 -3.08
CA LEU A 69 -12.49 -9.21 -1.98
C LEU A 69 -13.84 -9.94 -1.89
N ARG A 70 -14.96 -9.23 -2.11
CA ARG A 70 -16.31 -9.82 -2.07
C ARG A 70 -16.58 -10.91 -3.11
N ARG A 71 -15.72 -11.05 -4.13
CA ARG A 71 -15.81 -12.17 -5.09
C ARG A 71 -15.51 -13.51 -4.44
N VAL A 72 -14.68 -13.52 -3.39
CA VAL A 72 -14.24 -14.74 -2.70
C VAL A 72 -14.68 -14.78 -1.24
N ASP A 73 -14.97 -13.63 -0.64
CA ASP A 73 -15.49 -13.49 0.71
C ASP A 73 -16.64 -12.45 0.72
N PRO A 74 -17.88 -12.84 0.32
CA PRO A 74 -18.99 -11.90 0.13
C PRO A 74 -19.35 -11.08 1.36
N ALA A 75 -19.17 -11.65 2.56
CA ALA A 75 -19.44 -11.00 3.84
C ALA A 75 -18.23 -10.21 4.37
N LEU A 76 -17.03 -10.40 3.79
CA LEU A 76 -15.76 -9.91 4.30
C LEU A 76 -15.45 -10.44 5.71
N ASP A 77 -15.82 -11.69 5.98
CA ASP A 77 -15.69 -12.34 7.29
C ASP A 77 -14.24 -12.57 7.71
N GLY A 78 -13.29 -12.52 6.76
CA GLY A 78 -11.85 -12.54 7.05
C GLY A 78 -11.29 -11.23 7.57
N LEU A 79 -12.05 -10.13 7.52
CA LEU A 79 -11.65 -8.84 8.08
C LEU A 79 -12.20 -8.67 9.51
N LEU A 80 -11.32 -8.34 10.44
CA LEU A 80 -11.66 -7.94 11.80
C LEU A 80 -11.61 -6.42 11.93
N PRO A 81 -12.71 -5.76 12.35
CA PRO A 81 -12.72 -4.33 12.59
C PRO A 81 -11.72 -3.90 13.68
N LEU A 82 -10.83 -2.96 13.36
CA LEU A 82 -9.99 -2.29 14.35
C LEU A 82 -10.45 -0.84 14.51
N THR A 83 -11.24 -0.58 15.56
CA THR A 83 -11.92 0.72 15.76
C THR A 83 -11.05 1.83 16.33
N ASP A 84 -9.84 1.49 16.82
CA ASP A 84 -8.85 2.46 17.28
C ASP A 84 -7.43 1.91 17.12
N TYR A 85 -6.47 2.81 16.93
CA TYR A 85 -5.05 2.53 17.08
C TYR A 85 -4.33 3.74 17.67
N PRO A 86 -3.55 3.54 18.77
CA PRO A 86 -2.75 4.62 19.32
C PRO A 86 -1.49 4.87 18.48
N ILE A 87 -1.03 6.12 18.51
CA ILE A 87 0.34 6.50 18.20
C ILE A 87 1.07 6.70 19.51
N LEU A 88 2.15 5.96 19.70
CA LEU A 88 2.97 6.06 20.89
C LEU A 88 4.14 7.02 20.64
N THR A 89 4.29 8.00 21.52
CA THR A 89 5.39 8.97 21.48
C THR A 89 6.03 9.09 22.86
N PRO A 90 7.29 9.55 22.97
CA PRO A 90 7.91 9.85 24.26
C PRO A 90 7.13 10.88 25.10
N ALA A 91 6.28 11.70 24.48
CA ALA A 91 5.43 12.68 25.16
C ALA A 91 4.07 12.12 25.60
N GLY A 92 3.82 10.82 25.39
CA GLY A 92 2.56 10.13 25.68
C GLY A 92 1.84 9.63 24.42
N PRO A 93 0.83 8.77 24.59
CA PRO A 93 0.04 8.22 23.49
C PRO A 93 -0.91 9.28 22.91
N LEU A 94 -1.07 9.26 21.59
CA LEU A 94 -2.14 9.95 20.87
C LEU A 94 -3.08 8.88 20.32
N SER A 95 -4.39 9.15 20.27
CA SER A 95 -5.36 8.25 19.65
C SER A 95 -6.28 9.07 18.75
N PHE A 96 -6.62 8.49 17.61
CA PHE A 96 -7.58 9.05 16.66
C PHE A 96 -8.99 8.48 16.83
N ALA A 97 -9.21 7.62 17.83
CA ALA A 97 -10.56 7.19 18.17
C ALA A 97 -11.46 8.39 18.45
N ASN A 98 -12.73 8.23 18.05
CA ASN A 98 -13.80 9.19 18.30
C ASN A 98 -13.59 10.57 17.67
N LEU A 99 -12.63 10.71 16.73
CA LEU A 99 -12.55 11.92 15.94
C LEU A 99 -13.86 12.12 15.15
N PRO A 100 -14.45 13.33 15.17
CA PRO A 100 -15.67 13.59 14.42
C PRO A 100 -15.47 13.21 12.95
N VAL A 101 -16.45 12.52 12.39
CA VAL A 101 -16.43 12.06 10.98
C VAL A 101 -16.50 13.25 9.99
N ASN A 102 -16.83 14.45 10.48
CA ASN A 102 -16.86 15.66 9.67
C ASN A 102 -15.51 16.37 9.76
N ALA A 103 -14.75 16.31 8.67
CA ALA A 103 -13.45 16.95 8.47
C ALA A 103 -13.30 18.37 9.06
N LEU A 104 -14.32 19.24 8.95
CA LEU A 104 -14.25 20.60 9.51
C LEU A 104 -14.36 20.61 11.04
N LEU A 105 -15.14 19.69 11.60
CA LEU A 105 -15.27 19.50 13.04
C LEU A 105 -14.11 18.67 13.63
N THR A 106 -13.40 17.89 12.80
CA THR A 106 -12.21 17.11 13.19
C THR A 106 -10.99 17.98 13.43
N LEU A 107 -10.87 19.11 12.73
CA LEU A 107 -9.70 19.98 12.79
C LEU A 107 -9.42 20.45 14.22
N TRP A 108 -10.42 20.93 14.95
CA TRP A 108 -10.20 21.48 16.30
C TRP A 108 -9.78 20.42 17.34
N PRO A 109 -10.47 19.26 17.47
CA PRO A 109 -10.01 18.15 18.29
C PRO A 109 -8.62 17.63 17.91
N LEU A 110 -8.34 17.48 16.60
CA LEU A 110 -7.04 17.03 16.11
C LEU A 110 -5.93 18.02 16.49
N MET A 111 -6.16 19.33 16.29
CA MET A 111 -5.23 20.38 16.68
C MET A 111 -4.94 20.38 18.18
N ARG A 112 -5.96 20.20 19.03
CA ARG A 112 -5.78 20.08 20.47
C ARG A 112 -4.99 18.82 20.85
N GLN A 113 -5.26 17.68 20.21
CA GLN A 113 -4.52 16.43 20.45
C GLN A 113 -3.05 16.55 20.07
N VAL A 114 -2.72 17.24 18.97
CA VAL A 114 -1.32 17.46 18.59
C VAL A 114 -0.64 18.62 19.32
N GLY A 115 -1.33 19.25 20.28
CA GLY A 115 -0.77 20.27 21.17
C GLY A 115 -0.65 21.66 20.56
N LEU A 116 -1.45 21.98 19.53
CA LEU A 116 -1.51 23.33 18.97
C LEU A 116 -2.42 24.23 19.81
N GLY A 117 -1.84 25.21 20.51
CA GLY A 117 -2.59 26.26 21.19
C GLY A 117 -3.07 27.36 20.23
N ILE A 118 -4.04 28.18 20.68
CA ILE A 118 -4.54 29.33 19.92
C ILE A 118 -3.41 30.35 19.63
N SER A 119 -2.45 30.48 20.55
CA SER A 119 -1.25 31.31 20.37
C SER A 119 -0.30 30.78 19.30
N ASP A 120 -0.27 29.47 19.08
CA ASP A 120 0.60 28.83 18.09
C ASP A 120 0.03 28.93 16.67
N LEU A 121 -1.30 28.98 16.56
CA LEU A 121 -2.03 29.21 15.31
C LEU A 121 -1.59 30.49 14.57
N ALA A 122 -1.22 31.54 15.32
CA ALA A 122 -0.71 32.79 14.74
C ALA A 122 0.67 32.64 14.06
N ARG A 123 1.44 31.59 14.41
CA ARG A 123 2.76 31.28 13.83
C ARG A 123 2.67 30.29 12.68
N VAL A 124 1.57 29.56 12.57
CA VAL A 124 1.31 28.63 11.47
C VAL A 124 1.08 29.42 10.19
N ARG A 125 1.74 29.01 9.10
CA ARG A 125 1.44 29.58 7.78
C ARG A 125 0.12 29.03 7.28
N ILE A 126 -0.99 29.65 7.71
CA ILE A 126 -2.38 29.23 7.44
C ILE A 126 -2.61 28.96 5.95
N ARG A 127 -2.01 29.76 5.06
CA ARG A 127 -2.12 29.56 3.60
C ARG A 127 -1.60 28.20 3.14
N ASN A 128 -0.50 27.70 3.71
CA ASN A 128 0.03 26.38 3.40
C ASN A 128 -0.78 25.28 4.09
N ALA A 129 -1.28 25.50 5.30
CA ALA A 129 -2.18 24.56 5.98
C ALA A 129 -3.52 24.40 5.22
N LEU A 130 -4.03 25.47 4.60
CA LEU A 130 -5.21 25.42 3.73
C LEU A 130 -5.01 24.51 2.52
N ALA A 131 -3.78 24.29 2.06
CA ALA A 131 -3.50 23.37 0.95
C ALA A 131 -3.98 21.93 1.23
N MET A 132 -4.05 21.53 2.51
CA MET A 132 -4.60 20.24 2.94
C MET A 132 -6.13 20.15 2.70
N LEU A 133 -6.84 21.27 2.77
CA LEU A 133 -8.29 21.37 2.58
C LEU A 133 -8.70 21.73 1.15
N THR A 134 -7.77 22.26 0.36
CA THR A 134 -8.02 22.76 -1.00
C THR A 134 -7.42 21.85 -2.09
N TRP A 135 -7.18 20.57 -1.78
CA TRP A 135 -6.58 19.63 -2.73
C TRP A 135 -7.34 19.60 -4.06
N HIS A 136 -6.61 19.62 -5.18
CA HIS A 136 -7.16 19.59 -6.52
C HIS A 136 -6.28 18.79 -7.47
N PRO A 137 -6.85 17.89 -8.30
CA PRO A 137 -6.08 16.92 -9.08
C PRO A 137 -5.07 17.54 -10.05
N GLN A 138 -5.38 18.70 -10.64
CA GLN A 138 -4.47 19.40 -11.55
C GLN A 138 -3.62 20.48 -10.87
N ARG A 139 -4.21 21.30 -9.98
CA ARG A 139 -3.53 22.48 -9.41
C ARG A 139 -2.54 22.12 -8.32
N THR A 140 -2.84 21.10 -7.51
CA THR A 140 -1.95 20.69 -6.42
C THR A 140 -0.63 20.12 -6.97
N PRO A 141 -0.62 19.17 -7.93
CA PRO A 141 0.63 18.73 -8.55
C PRO A 141 1.37 19.86 -9.26
N ALA A 142 0.67 20.70 -10.04
CA ALA A 142 1.32 21.80 -10.76
C ALA A 142 2.10 22.76 -9.84
N ARG A 143 1.70 22.89 -8.57
CA ARG A 143 2.35 23.78 -7.60
C ARG A 143 3.36 23.07 -6.69
N TRP A 144 3.04 21.86 -6.26
CA TRP A 144 3.75 21.20 -5.15
C TRP A 144 4.53 19.95 -5.55
N ASP A 145 4.45 19.52 -6.81
CA ASP A 145 5.11 18.27 -7.23
C ASP A 145 6.63 18.38 -7.16
N GLY A 146 7.21 19.51 -7.55
CA GLY A 146 8.66 19.75 -7.47
C GLY A 146 9.21 19.99 -6.06
N VAL A 147 8.36 19.95 -5.02
CA VAL A 147 8.74 20.22 -3.63
C VAL A 147 8.69 18.92 -2.85
N SER A 148 9.70 18.62 -2.02
CA SER A 148 9.62 17.45 -1.13
C SER A 148 8.64 17.67 0.00
N ALA A 149 8.03 16.60 0.48
CA ALA A 149 7.16 16.59 1.64
C ALA A 149 7.88 17.23 2.84
N GLN A 150 9.15 16.87 3.10
CA GLN A 150 9.93 17.46 4.19
C GLN A 150 10.07 18.99 4.05
N GLN A 151 10.32 19.49 2.83
CA GLN A 151 10.39 20.93 2.59
C GLN A 151 9.04 21.60 2.85
N TRP A 152 7.96 21.08 2.27
CA TRP A 152 6.62 21.62 2.47
C TRP A 152 6.21 21.63 3.96
N LEU A 153 6.52 20.55 4.69
CA LEU A 153 6.26 20.44 6.12
C LEU A 153 7.05 21.45 6.96
N ARG A 154 8.30 21.75 6.58
CA ARG A 154 9.08 22.84 7.19
C ARG A 154 8.41 24.19 6.96
N GLU A 155 7.89 24.43 5.77
CA GLU A 155 7.27 25.69 5.39
C GLU A 155 5.88 25.93 6.04
N LEU A 156 5.25 24.92 6.64
CA LEU A 156 4.04 25.11 7.45
C LEU A 156 4.31 25.89 8.75
N ASN A 157 5.55 25.86 9.24
CA ASN A 157 5.98 26.47 10.49
C ASN A 157 5.17 26.01 11.72
N PHE A 158 4.78 24.73 11.78
CA PHE A 158 4.20 24.16 12.99
C PHE A 158 5.23 24.14 14.13
N PRO A 159 4.80 24.29 15.40
CA PRO A 159 5.65 24.02 16.55
C PRO A 159 6.30 22.64 16.45
N PRO A 160 7.57 22.46 16.89
CA PRO A 160 8.29 21.19 16.77
C PRO A 160 7.51 19.98 17.31
N ALA A 161 6.80 20.14 18.42
CA ALA A 161 5.98 19.09 19.01
C ALA A 161 4.78 18.68 18.12
N ALA A 162 4.09 19.64 17.49
CA ALA A 162 2.98 19.34 16.58
C ALA A 162 3.48 18.71 15.27
N ARG A 163 4.68 19.10 14.82
CA ARG A 163 5.32 18.50 13.66
C ARG A 163 5.70 17.03 13.89
N MET A 164 6.32 16.71 15.02
CA MET A 164 6.63 15.31 15.38
C MET A 164 5.36 14.45 15.50
N ARG A 165 4.29 15.00 16.09
CA ARG A 165 3.06 14.23 16.38
C ARG A 165 2.17 14.01 15.18
N LEU A 166 1.96 15.04 14.36
CA LEU A 166 1.05 14.98 13.22
C LEU A 166 1.79 14.52 11.96
N LEU A 167 3.06 14.86 11.76
CA LEU A 167 3.69 14.76 10.44
C LEU A 167 4.66 13.60 10.30
N ASP A 168 5.41 13.24 11.35
CA ASP A 168 6.31 12.08 11.28
C ASP A 168 5.49 10.79 11.19
N VAL A 169 4.46 10.63 12.03
CA VAL A 169 3.65 9.40 12.06
C VAL A 169 2.94 9.13 10.73
N PHE A 170 2.35 10.16 10.12
CA PHE A 170 1.64 9.99 8.86
C PHE A 170 2.58 9.84 7.67
N ALA A 171 3.74 10.50 7.68
CA ALA A 171 4.66 10.35 6.56
C ALA A 171 5.37 8.99 6.53
N HIS A 172 5.71 8.43 7.69
CA HIS A 172 6.36 7.12 7.76
C HIS A 172 5.37 5.98 7.42
N SER A 173 4.07 6.18 7.65
CA SER A 173 3.01 5.21 7.31
C SER A 173 2.89 4.89 5.81
N PHE A 174 3.57 5.62 4.91
CA PHE A 174 3.50 5.43 3.45
C PHE A 174 4.80 4.92 2.82
N PHE A 175 5.68 4.28 3.60
CA PHE A 175 6.96 3.68 3.20
C PHE A 175 8.05 4.64 2.69
N ASN A 176 7.70 5.91 2.44
CA ASN A 176 8.56 6.85 1.76
C ASN A 176 9.19 7.86 2.73
N PRO A 177 10.53 8.03 2.73
CA PRO A 177 11.17 9.09 3.48
C PRO A 177 10.60 10.46 3.08
N THR A 178 10.27 11.30 4.06
CA THR A 178 9.70 12.64 3.80
C THR A 178 10.56 13.51 2.86
N GLY A 179 11.88 13.35 2.90
CA GLY A 179 12.80 14.08 2.02
C GLY A 179 12.71 13.68 0.54
N GLU A 180 12.23 12.48 0.27
CA GLU A 180 12.17 11.87 -1.06
C GLU A 180 10.74 11.71 -1.59
N LEU A 181 9.73 12.03 -0.78
CA LEU A 181 8.32 12.01 -1.20
C LEU A 181 7.91 13.38 -1.77
N SER A 182 7.16 13.40 -2.87
CA SER A 182 6.53 14.62 -3.42
C SER A 182 5.51 15.21 -2.44
N ALA A 183 5.54 16.53 -2.21
CA ALA A 183 4.56 17.22 -1.40
C ALA A 183 3.15 17.15 -2.02
N ALA A 184 3.05 17.08 -3.35
CA ALA A 184 1.77 16.87 -4.02
C ALA A 184 1.16 15.50 -3.70
N ASP A 185 1.98 14.45 -3.63
CA ASP A 185 1.53 13.12 -3.21
C ASP A 185 1.15 13.08 -1.73
N LEU A 186 1.94 13.69 -0.85
CA LEU A 186 1.58 13.81 0.57
C LEU A 186 0.23 14.54 0.75
N LEU A 187 0.01 15.65 0.03
CA LEU A 187 -1.26 16.38 0.05
C LEU A 187 -2.43 15.55 -0.51
N MET A 188 -2.19 14.74 -1.53
CA MET A 188 -3.18 13.80 -2.06
C MET A 188 -3.53 12.74 -1.02
N LEU A 189 -2.55 12.20 -0.29
CA LEU A 189 -2.78 11.24 0.80
C LEU A 189 -3.55 11.88 1.96
N PHE A 190 -3.23 13.12 2.35
CA PHE A 190 -4.03 13.87 3.33
C PHE A 190 -5.48 14.04 2.89
N HIS A 191 -5.70 14.48 1.64
CA HIS A 191 -7.04 14.55 1.08
C HIS A 191 -7.73 13.19 1.10
N TYR A 192 -7.05 12.15 0.65
CA TYR A 192 -7.63 10.82 0.50
C TYR A 192 -8.01 10.17 1.84
N TYR A 193 -7.16 10.26 2.88
CA TYR A 193 -7.41 9.60 4.17
C TYR A 193 -8.14 10.47 5.21
N PHE A 194 -8.03 11.80 5.16
CA PHE A 194 -8.59 12.65 6.24
C PHE A 194 -9.81 13.45 5.79
N PHE A 195 -9.69 14.17 4.68
CA PHE A 195 -10.67 15.19 4.32
C PHE A 195 -11.71 14.71 3.32
N GLY A 196 -11.31 13.79 2.44
CA GLY A 196 -12.12 13.23 1.38
C GLY A 196 -12.94 12.03 1.82
N ASN A 197 -12.53 11.28 2.84
CA ASN A 197 -13.21 10.04 3.23
C ASN A 197 -13.51 9.98 4.72
N ARG A 198 -14.80 9.83 5.01
CA ARG A 198 -15.37 9.71 6.37
C ARG A 198 -14.85 8.48 7.13
N GLU A 199 -14.45 7.45 6.39
CA GLU A 199 -13.94 6.18 6.92
C GLU A 199 -12.42 6.03 6.67
N GLY A 200 -11.72 7.15 6.47
CA GLY A 200 -10.32 7.14 6.07
C GLY A 200 -9.33 6.88 7.20
N LEU A 201 -9.76 6.98 8.46
CA LEU A 201 -8.93 6.79 9.65
C LEU A 201 -9.22 5.50 10.41
N VAL A 202 -10.14 4.66 9.90
CA VAL A 202 -10.45 3.36 10.49
C VAL A 202 -10.19 2.30 9.45
N PHE A 203 -9.49 1.25 9.85
CA PHE A 203 -9.20 0.11 8.99
C PHE A 203 -9.55 -1.18 9.71
N ASP A 204 -9.78 -2.22 8.91
CA ASP A 204 -9.92 -3.57 9.40
C ASP A 204 -8.58 -4.31 9.16
N VAL A 205 -8.35 -5.40 9.88
CA VAL A 205 -7.16 -6.24 9.78
C VAL A 205 -7.56 -7.65 9.37
N ALA A 206 -6.68 -8.39 8.72
CA ALA A 206 -6.96 -9.78 8.40
C ALA A 206 -6.89 -10.66 9.65
N ARG A 207 -7.95 -11.41 9.91
CA ARG A 207 -7.99 -12.36 11.03
C ARG A 207 -7.24 -13.66 10.71
N ARG A 208 -7.07 -13.98 9.42
CA ARG A 208 -6.46 -15.21 8.91
C ARG A 208 -5.34 -14.88 7.92
N PRO A 209 -4.39 -15.81 7.71
CA PRO A 209 -3.31 -15.62 6.75
C PRO A 209 -3.83 -15.34 5.33
N PHE A 210 -3.11 -14.52 4.55
CA PHE A 210 -3.58 -14.15 3.21
C PHE A 210 -3.65 -15.34 2.25
N GLY A 211 -2.76 -16.33 2.36
CA GLY A 211 -2.83 -17.53 1.51
C GLY A 211 -4.10 -18.32 1.75
N GLU A 212 -4.52 -18.48 3.01
CA GLU A 212 -5.77 -19.15 3.37
C GLU A 212 -7.02 -18.35 3.01
N TRP A 213 -7.10 -17.10 3.47
CA TRP A 213 -8.31 -16.31 3.35
C TRP A 213 -8.48 -15.67 1.97
N LEU A 214 -7.37 -15.31 1.30
CA LEU A 214 -7.40 -14.50 0.09
C LEU A 214 -7.00 -15.30 -1.15
N TRP A 215 -5.78 -15.85 -1.18
CA TRP A 215 -5.19 -16.34 -2.43
C TRP A 215 -5.73 -17.69 -2.87
N ARG A 216 -5.87 -18.68 -1.97
CA ARG A 216 -6.50 -19.97 -2.32
C ARG A 216 -7.94 -19.78 -2.83
N PRO A 217 -8.80 -18.96 -2.20
CA PRO A 217 -10.12 -18.65 -2.75
C PRO A 217 -10.06 -17.93 -4.12
N PHE A 218 -9.12 -17.02 -4.33
CA PHE A 218 -8.96 -16.35 -5.64
C PHE A 218 -8.48 -17.30 -6.74
N GLU A 219 -7.61 -18.26 -6.44
CA GLU A 219 -7.24 -19.31 -7.39
C GLU A 219 -8.47 -20.10 -7.84
N GLY A 220 -9.34 -20.50 -6.89
CA GLY A 220 -10.60 -21.17 -7.19
C GLY A 220 -11.58 -20.30 -8.00
N HIS A 221 -11.69 -19.01 -7.67
CA HIS A 221 -12.56 -18.07 -8.38
C HIS A 221 -12.09 -17.81 -9.82
N LEU A 222 -10.78 -17.61 -10.02
CA LEU A 222 -10.18 -17.44 -11.35
C LEU A 222 -10.35 -18.71 -12.20
N ALA A 223 -10.19 -19.90 -11.60
CA ALA A 223 -10.46 -21.16 -12.27
C ALA A 223 -11.94 -21.29 -12.69
N ALA A 224 -12.89 -20.88 -11.84
CA ALA A 224 -14.32 -20.87 -12.16
C ALA A 224 -14.65 -19.92 -13.33
N LEU A 225 -13.92 -18.81 -13.44
CA LEU A 225 -13.96 -17.88 -14.59
C LEU A 225 -13.18 -18.39 -15.82
N ARG A 226 -12.59 -19.59 -15.76
CA ARG A 226 -11.76 -20.20 -16.81
C ARG A 226 -10.52 -19.36 -17.18
N VAL A 227 -9.97 -18.64 -16.22
CA VAL A 227 -8.66 -17.99 -16.35
C VAL A 227 -7.58 -19.07 -16.28
N ASP A 228 -6.68 -19.10 -17.25
CA ASP A 228 -5.48 -19.93 -17.24
C ASP A 228 -4.42 -19.28 -16.33
N VAL A 229 -4.34 -19.71 -15.07
CA VAL A 229 -3.38 -19.19 -14.09
C VAL A 229 -2.10 -20.03 -14.12
N ARG A 230 -0.98 -19.41 -14.47
CA ARG A 230 0.34 -20.05 -14.54
C ARG A 230 1.26 -19.46 -13.47
N LEU A 231 1.39 -20.19 -12.36
CA LEU A 231 2.31 -19.87 -11.26
C LEU A 231 3.73 -20.36 -11.57
N THR A 232 4.74 -19.82 -10.89
CA THR A 232 6.17 -20.12 -11.16
C THR A 232 6.55 -19.92 -12.65
N CYS A 233 5.85 -19.01 -13.33
CA CYS A 233 5.94 -18.78 -14.76
C CYS A 233 6.27 -17.30 -15.02
N PRO A 234 7.52 -16.86 -14.75
CA PRO A 234 7.91 -15.49 -15.04
C PRO A 234 7.85 -15.23 -16.56
N ALA A 235 7.17 -14.15 -16.94
CA ALA A 235 7.32 -13.60 -18.28
C ALA A 235 8.74 -13.02 -18.42
N GLN A 236 9.46 -13.48 -19.45
CA GLN A 236 10.86 -13.13 -19.68
C GLN A 236 10.98 -12.00 -20.70
N THR A 237 10.21 -12.08 -21.78
CA THR A 237 10.16 -11.04 -22.83
C THR A 237 8.74 -10.92 -23.39
N ILE A 238 8.45 -9.77 -23.99
CA ILE A 238 7.26 -9.54 -24.80
C ILE A 238 7.67 -8.98 -26.16
N SER A 239 7.01 -9.44 -27.23
CA SER A 239 7.26 -8.96 -28.58
C SER A 239 5.95 -8.76 -29.34
N ARG A 240 5.96 -7.87 -30.32
CA ARG A 240 4.80 -7.65 -31.17
C ARG A 240 4.67 -8.78 -32.19
N GLN A 241 3.45 -9.27 -32.38
CA GLN A 241 3.15 -10.30 -33.37
C GLN A 241 1.92 -9.91 -34.19
N GLY A 242 2.16 -9.25 -35.33
CA GLY A 242 1.09 -8.68 -36.14
C GLY A 242 0.26 -7.66 -35.35
N ALA A 243 -1.05 -7.91 -35.23
CA ALA A 243 -1.96 -7.08 -34.45
C ALA A 243 -1.96 -7.40 -32.93
N GLY A 244 -1.34 -8.52 -32.53
CA GLY A 244 -1.29 -8.99 -31.15
C GLY A 244 0.12 -8.97 -30.58
N TRP A 245 0.30 -9.78 -29.55
CA TRP A 245 1.49 -9.87 -28.71
C TRP A 245 1.88 -11.31 -28.50
N ARG A 246 3.18 -11.54 -28.38
CA ARG A 246 3.74 -12.80 -27.90
C ARG A 246 4.46 -12.57 -26.59
N VAL A 247 4.10 -13.37 -25.58
CA VAL A 247 4.77 -13.41 -24.28
C VAL A 247 5.62 -14.67 -24.24
N HIS A 248 6.91 -14.51 -23.97
CA HIS A 248 7.84 -15.64 -23.81
C HIS A 248 8.06 -15.91 -22.31
N SER A 249 8.00 -17.19 -21.94
CA SER A 249 8.27 -17.68 -20.59
C SER A 249 9.07 -18.98 -20.66
N ALA A 250 9.64 -19.41 -19.54
CA ALA A 250 10.31 -20.71 -19.46
C ALA A 250 9.38 -21.90 -19.75
N ALA A 251 8.06 -21.72 -19.54
CA ALA A 251 7.05 -22.74 -19.80
C ALA A 251 6.53 -22.73 -21.26
N GLY A 252 7.03 -21.83 -22.11
CA GLY A 252 6.64 -21.71 -23.52
C GLY A 252 6.14 -20.31 -23.89
N GLU A 253 5.62 -20.22 -25.11
CA GLU A 253 5.12 -18.98 -25.71
C GLU A 253 3.60 -18.86 -25.58
N ILE A 254 3.12 -17.63 -25.44
CA ILE A 254 1.70 -17.32 -25.29
C ILE A 254 1.35 -16.18 -26.22
N ASP A 255 0.47 -16.46 -27.19
CA ASP A 255 -0.06 -15.47 -28.11
C ASP A 255 -1.30 -14.81 -27.48
N ALA A 256 -1.38 -13.48 -27.55
CA ALA A 256 -2.46 -12.71 -26.95
C ALA A 256 -2.83 -11.47 -27.77
N ASP A 257 -4.12 -11.15 -27.87
CA ASP A 257 -4.58 -9.92 -28.56
C ASP A 257 -4.22 -8.62 -27.80
N ALA A 258 -3.93 -8.74 -26.51
CA ALA A 258 -3.58 -7.63 -25.63
C ALA A 258 -2.87 -8.13 -24.37
N VAL A 259 -2.04 -7.27 -23.78
CA VAL A 259 -1.23 -7.54 -22.60
C VAL A 259 -1.47 -6.48 -21.53
N VAL A 260 -1.69 -6.94 -20.29
CA VAL A 260 -1.68 -6.11 -19.08
C VAL A 260 -0.37 -6.35 -18.34
N LEU A 261 0.44 -5.31 -18.18
CA LEU A 261 1.66 -5.33 -17.38
C LEU A 261 1.32 -4.94 -15.93
N ALA A 262 1.06 -5.94 -15.08
CA ALA A 262 0.67 -5.80 -13.68
C ALA A 262 1.83 -6.12 -12.70
N LEU A 263 3.04 -5.71 -13.06
CA LEU A 263 4.30 -6.02 -12.36
C LEU A 263 4.66 -4.94 -11.33
N ASP A 264 5.55 -5.26 -10.40
CA ASP A 264 6.21 -4.25 -9.58
C ASP A 264 7.24 -3.44 -10.41
N VAL A 265 7.74 -2.33 -9.85
CA VAL A 265 8.65 -1.44 -10.59
C VAL A 265 9.93 -2.19 -11.03
N PRO A 266 10.60 -2.98 -10.18
CA PRO A 266 11.77 -3.76 -10.60
C PRO A 266 11.44 -4.80 -11.67
N GLY A 267 10.34 -5.54 -11.54
CA GLY A 267 9.91 -6.56 -12.50
C GLY A 267 9.52 -5.97 -13.85
N LEU A 268 8.81 -4.84 -13.86
CA LEU A 268 8.47 -4.11 -15.07
C LEU A 268 9.72 -3.66 -15.82
N ARG A 269 10.71 -3.09 -15.13
CA ARG A 269 11.99 -2.67 -15.73
C ARG A 269 12.73 -3.87 -16.34
N ARG A 270 12.89 -4.96 -15.58
CA ARG A 270 13.54 -6.19 -16.09
C ARG A 270 12.87 -6.72 -17.36
N LEU A 271 11.54 -6.79 -17.39
CA LEU A 271 10.82 -7.27 -18.56
C LEU A 271 11.05 -6.36 -19.78
N LEU A 272 11.00 -5.04 -19.59
CA LEU A 272 11.13 -4.07 -20.66
C LEU A 272 12.57 -3.94 -21.17
N ASP A 273 13.56 -4.05 -20.30
CA ASP A 273 14.98 -4.12 -20.69
C ASP A 273 15.25 -5.35 -21.56
N ALA A 274 14.54 -6.47 -21.29
CA ALA A 274 14.61 -7.69 -22.08
C ALA A 274 13.70 -7.67 -23.33
N SER A 275 12.90 -6.62 -23.53
CA SER A 275 11.91 -6.49 -24.61
C SER A 275 12.14 -5.20 -25.41
N PRO A 276 13.10 -5.16 -26.36
CA PRO A 276 13.63 -3.90 -26.90
C PRO A 276 12.59 -2.96 -27.52
N GLU A 277 11.65 -3.46 -28.33
CA GLU A 277 10.63 -2.61 -28.98
C GLU A 277 9.62 -2.04 -27.97
N PRO A 278 8.95 -2.84 -27.11
CA PRO A 278 8.07 -2.31 -26.05
C PRO A 278 8.83 -1.48 -25.01
N GLY A 279 10.06 -1.87 -24.70
CA GLY A 279 10.94 -1.16 -23.78
C GLY A 279 11.26 0.24 -24.28
N ALA A 280 11.63 0.39 -25.55
CA ALA A 280 11.85 1.70 -26.16
C ALA A 280 10.58 2.57 -26.15
N ALA A 281 9.41 1.99 -26.45
CA ALA A 281 8.14 2.70 -26.45
C ALA A 281 7.73 3.22 -25.05
N LEU A 282 8.10 2.51 -23.99
CA LEU A 282 7.73 2.83 -22.60
C LEU A 282 8.85 3.50 -21.80
N ALA A 283 10.08 3.55 -22.32
CA ALA A 283 11.26 4.09 -21.60
C ALA A 283 11.03 5.51 -21.06
N GLY A 284 10.44 6.38 -21.89
CA GLY A 284 10.14 7.77 -21.49
C GLY A 284 9.13 7.88 -20.34
N LEU A 285 8.19 6.94 -20.23
CA LEU A 285 7.17 6.92 -19.17
C LEU A 285 7.73 6.38 -17.84
N LEU A 286 8.78 5.54 -17.89
CA LEU A 286 9.30 4.82 -16.73
C LEU A 286 10.57 5.43 -16.14
N GLY A 287 11.17 6.41 -16.81
CA GLY A 287 12.40 7.08 -16.36
C GLY A 287 12.32 7.63 -14.93
N GLN A 288 11.13 8.05 -14.48
CA GLN A 288 10.91 8.59 -13.13
C GLN A 288 10.21 7.61 -12.17
N VAL A 289 9.84 6.41 -12.62
CA VAL A 289 9.21 5.39 -11.78
C VAL A 289 10.29 4.59 -11.07
N GLN A 290 10.46 4.80 -9.77
CA GLN A 290 11.49 4.16 -8.96
C GLN A 290 10.89 3.43 -7.75
N ALA A 291 11.59 2.40 -7.28
CA ALA A 291 11.32 1.83 -5.98
C ALA A 291 11.86 2.77 -4.89
N THR A 292 11.16 2.83 -3.77
CA THR A 292 11.58 3.59 -2.58
C THR A 292 12.69 2.86 -1.83
N ARG A 293 13.19 3.51 -0.78
CA ARG A 293 14.14 2.92 0.15
C ARG A 293 13.60 1.63 0.78
N PRO A 294 14.48 0.73 1.24
CA PRO A 294 14.07 -0.51 1.87
C PRO A 294 13.19 -0.31 3.11
N PHE A 295 12.37 -1.32 3.38
CA PHE A 295 11.66 -1.48 4.64
C PHE A 295 11.91 -2.85 5.23
N ALA A 296 11.85 -2.93 6.55
CA ALA A 296 11.97 -4.15 7.33
C ALA A 296 10.67 -4.50 8.04
N VAL A 297 10.35 -5.79 8.05
CA VAL A 297 9.28 -6.41 8.85
C VAL A 297 9.93 -7.51 9.67
N TRP A 298 9.73 -7.49 10.98
CA TRP A 298 10.28 -8.50 11.89
C TRP A 298 9.19 -9.06 12.79
N ARG A 299 8.79 -10.31 12.53
CA ARG A 299 7.81 -11.03 13.35
C ARG A 299 8.53 -11.88 14.39
N LEU A 300 8.12 -11.75 15.64
CA LEU A 300 8.71 -12.35 16.83
C LEU A 300 7.67 -13.19 17.56
N TRP A 301 8.03 -14.42 17.91
CA TRP A 301 7.26 -15.31 18.76
C TRP A 301 7.95 -15.35 20.13
N LEU A 302 7.26 -14.83 21.14
CA LEU A 302 7.81 -14.62 22.48
C LEU A 302 7.21 -15.64 23.47
N ASP A 303 7.99 -16.02 24.47
CA ASP A 303 7.58 -16.90 25.58
C ASP A 303 6.74 -16.20 26.67
N ARG A 304 6.54 -14.88 26.54
CA ARG A 304 5.78 -14.05 27.48
C ARG A 304 4.59 -13.39 26.79
N PRO A 305 3.46 -13.21 27.50
CA PRO A 305 2.30 -12.54 26.95
C PRO A 305 2.53 -11.03 26.84
N VAL A 306 1.93 -10.41 25.83
CA VAL A 306 1.95 -8.95 25.62
C VAL A 306 0.52 -8.47 25.49
N GLN A 307 0.07 -7.67 26.46
CA GLN A 307 -1.29 -7.12 26.52
C GLN A 307 -1.25 -5.63 26.17
N ARG A 308 -1.24 -5.34 24.86
CA ARG A 308 -1.23 -3.98 24.29
C ARG A 308 -2.30 -3.86 23.20
N ALA A 309 -2.43 -2.66 22.63
CA ALA A 309 -3.30 -2.47 21.46
C ALA A 309 -2.87 -3.39 20.31
N ALA A 310 -3.83 -3.90 19.54
CA ALA A 310 -3.58 -4.81 18.42
C ALA A 310 -2.61 -4.22 17.38
N PHE A 311 -2.66 -2.91 17.18
CA PHE A 311 -1.74 -2.15 16.35
C PHE A 311 -1.43 -0.81 17.04
N ALA A 312 -0.17 -0.39 16.99
CA ALA A 312 0.26 0.92 17.42
C ALA A 312 1.27 1.50 16.43
N GLY A 313 1.05 2.74 16.01
CA GLY A 313 2.08 3.53 15.34
C GLY A 313 3.05 4.11 16.37
N THR A 314 4.27 4.44 15.97
CA THR A 314 5.28 5.04 16.85
C THR A 314 5.87 6.28 16.22
N ALA A 315 6.25 7.25 17.06
CA ALA A 315 7.03 8.40 16.65
C ALA A 315 8.03 8.78 17.73
N GLY A 316 9.27 9.04 17.33
CA GLY A 316 10.37 9.34 18.24
C GLY A 316 11.02 8.10 18.89
N TYR A 317 10.82 6.91 18.31
CA TYR A 317 11.42 5.64 18.75
C TYR A 317 12.41 5.09 17.70
N ASP A 318 13.39 5.89 17.34
CA ASP A 318 14.41 5.57 16.33
C ASP A 318 13.82 5.13 14.97
N ILE A 319 14.09 3.91 14.51
CA ILE A 319 13.59 3.36 13.23
C ILE A 319 12.30 2.54 13.38
N LEU A 320 11.79 2.39 14.60
CA LEU A 320 10.54 1.67 14.82
C LEU A 320 9.39 2.59 14.42
N ASP A 321 8.65 2.19 13.39
CA ASP A 321 7.49 2.91 12.89
C ASP A 321 6.16 2.35 13.43
N ASN A 322 6.05 1.02 13.51
CA ASN A 322 4.84 0.37 13.96
C ASN A 322 5.15 -0.89 14.81
N VAL A 323 4.27 -1.18 15.77
CA VAL A 323 4.21 -2.47 16.47
C VAL A 323 2.81 -3.06 16.32
N SER A 324 2.74 -4.30 15.85
CA SER A 324 1.49 -5.06 15.74
C SER A 324 1.52 -6.25 16.70
N VAL A 325 0.52 -6.38 17.55
CA VAL A 325 0.33 -7.55 18.41
C VAL A 325 -0.55 -8.55 17.66
N TYR A 326 0.06 -9.40 16.84
CA TYR A 326 -0.65 -10.37 15.99
C TYR A 326 -1.52 -11.32 16.81
N SER A 327 -1.08 -11.71 18.01
CA SER A 327 -1.88 -12.55 18.91
C SER A 327 -3.19 -11.88 19.39
N ALA A 328 -3.39 -10.58 19.17
CA ALA A 328 -4.62 -9.88 19.50
C ALA A 328 -5.71 -9.97 18.40
N PHE A 329 -5.36 -10.24 17.14
CA PHE A 329 -6.31 -10.19 16.03
C PHE A 329 -6.18 -11.34 15.01
N HIS A 330 -5.00 -11.94 14.88
CA HIS A 330 -4.71 -13.00 13.92
C HIS A 330 -4.88 -14.38 14.57
N GLU A 331 -5.80 -15.20 14.06
CA GLU A 331 -6.27 -16.43 14.70
C GLU A 331 -5.15 -17.45 14.92
N PRO A 332 -4.32 -17.81 13.92
CA PRO A 332 -3.21 -18.75 14.16
C PRO A 332 -2.20 -18.23 15.20
N SER A 333 -1.94 -16.93 15.20
CA SER A 333 -1.02 -16.29 16.16
C SER A 333 -1.59 -16.27 17.57
N ARG A 334 -2.91 -16.05 17.70
CA ARG A 334 -3.62 -16.11 18.98
C ARG A 334 -3.63 -17.53 19.53
N ASP A 335 -3.92 -18.52 18.69
CA ASP A 335 -3.97 -19.93 19.09
C ASP A 335 -2.59 -20.41 19.54
N TRP A 336 -1.53 -20.01 18.84
CA TRP A 336 -0.15 -20.27 19.25
C TRP A 336 0.19 -19.63 20.60
N ALA A 337 -0.16 -18.34 20.78
CA ALA A 337 0.09 -17.62 22.02
C ALA A 337 -0.61 -18.28 23.21
N GLN A 338 -1.84 -18.78 23.03
CA GLN A 338 -2.58 -19.51 24.05
C GLN A 338 -1.92 -20.84 24.44
N ARG A 339 -1.35 -21.58 23.48
CA ARG A 339 -0.63 -22.84 23.74
C ARG A 339 0.70 -22.63 24.48
N HIS A 340 1.43 -21.57 24.15
CA HIS A 340 2.78 -21.32 24.66
C HIS A 340 2.82 -20.37 25.85
N GLY A 341 1.69 -19.77 26.24
CA GLY A 341 1.66 -18.70 27.26
C GLY A 341 2.37 -17.42 26.80
N GLY A 342 2.50 -17.23 25.49
CA GLY A 342 3.37 -16.24 24.85
C GLY A 342 2.62 -15.13 24.11
N ALA A 343 3.32 -14.49 23.17
CA ALA A 343 2.74 -13.51 22.25
C ALA A 343 3.44 -13.54 20.89
N VAL A 344 2.73 -13.12 19.84
CA VAL A 344 3.30 -12.90 18.52
C VAL A 344 3.25 -11.41 18.22
N LEU A 345 4.42 -10.80 18.02
CA LEU A 345 4.59 -9.39 17.70
C LEU A 345 5.17 -9.22 16.30
N GLU A 346 4.88 -8.09 15.66
CA GLU A 346 5.54 -7.69 14.42
C GLU A 346 5.99 -6.24 14.50
N LEU A 347 7.24 -6.00 14.15
CA LEU A 347 7.89 -4.69 14.14
C LEU A 347 8.10 -4.24 12.71
N HIS A 348 7.84 -2.96 12.43
CA HIS A 348 8.05 -2.36 11.12
C HIS A 348 9.04 -1.20 11.20
N ALA A 349 9.92 -1.12 10.21
CA ALA A 349 10.76 0.04 9.92
C ALA A 349 10.70 0.37 8.43
N TYR A 350 10.49 1.63 8.09
CA TYR A 350 10.32 2.13 6.73
C TYR A 350 11.42 3.12 6.37
N GLY A 351 11.67 3.30 5.06
CA GLY A 351 12.57 4.34 4.59
C GLY A 351 14.03 4.17 5.03
N LEU A 352 14.48 2.94 5.23
CA LEU A 352 15.79 2.60 5.81
C LEU A 352 16.94 3.19 5.00
N GLY A 353 17.94 3.72 5.69
CA GLY A 353 19.16 4.29 5.08
C GLY A 353 20.37 3.36 5.06
N THR A 354 20.23 2.16 5.63
CA THR A 354 21.26 1.12 5.69
C THR A 354 20.62 -0.23 5.37
N ASP A 355 21.40 -1.14 4.80
CA ASP A 355 21.01 -2.53 4.52
C ASP A 355 21.61 -3.51 5.55
N ASP A 356 22.28 -3.01 6.59
CA ASP A 356 22.82 -3.86 7.66
C ASP A 356 21.70 -4.40 8.55
N GLU A 357 21.29 -5.64 8.27
CA GLU A 357 20.26 -6.37 9.02
C GLU A 357 20.55 -6.46 10.52
N ALA A 358 21.82 -6.61 10.93
CA ALA A 358 22.17 -6.72 12.34
C ALA A 358 21.95 -5.38 13.07
N ASP A 359 22.31 -4.26 12.42
CA ASP A 359 22.03 -2.92 12.94
C ASP A 359 20.52 -2.66 13.05
N ILE A 360 19.77 -3.00 12.00
CA ILE A 360 18.31 -2.83 11.96
C ILE A 360 17.64 -3.61 13.09
N ARG A 361 17.96 -4.90 13.23
CA ARG A 361 17.41 -5.75 14.30
C ARG A 361 17.76 -5.21 15.68
N ARG A 362 19.02 -4.82 15.92
CA ARG A 362 19.46 -4.26 17.19
C ARG A 362 18.67 -3.00 17.57
N ARG A 363 18.46 -2.09 16.62
CA ARG A 363 17.73 -0.82 16.84
C ARG A 363 16.23 -1.05 17.03
N LEU A 364 15.62 -1.92 16.23
CA LEU A 364 14.22 -2.34 16.38
C LEU A 364 13.96 -2.96 17.75
N LEU A 365 14.84 -3.87 18.20
CA LEU A 365 14.69 -4.54 19.50
C LEU A 365 14.87 -3.56 20.67
N ALA A 366 15.86 -2.66 20.58
CA ALA A 366 16.06 -1.62 21.58
C ALA A 366 14.85 -0.68 21.68
N ALA A 367 14.28 -0.27 20.55
CA ALA A 367 13.06 0.53 20.49
C ALA A 367 11.84 -0.22 21.05
N LEU A 368 11.69 -1.51 20.73
CA LEU A 368 10.64 -2.37 21.29
C LEU A 368 10.75 -2.44 22.82
N HIS A 369 11.94 -2.70 23.37
CA HIS A 369 12.13 -2.78 24.82
C HIS A 369 11.87 -1.45 25.52
N ALA A 370 12.23 -0.32 24.89
CA ALA A 370 11.91 1.00 25.42
C ALA A 370 10.40 1.27 25.43
N LEU A 371 9.69 0.79 24.41
CA LEU A 371 8.26 1.02 24.22
C LEU A 371 7.41 0.06 25.07
N TYR A 372 7.71 -1.23 25.03
CA TYR A 372 7.06 -2.33 25.74
C TYR A 372 8.09 -3.03 26.66
N PRO A 373 8.42 -2.46 27.83
CA PRO A 373 9.45 -2.99 28.74
C PRO A 373 9.22 -4.43 29.18
N GLU A 374 7.96 -4.89 29.19
CA GLU A 374 7.60 -6.27 29.49
C GLU A 374 8.18 -7.30 28.50
N THR A 375 8.63 -6.85 27.32
CA THR A 375 9.27 -7.69 26.29
C THR A 375 10.77 -7.90 26.54
N ALA A 376 11.43 -7.03 27.31
CA ALA A 376 12.87 -7.13 27.58
C ALA A 376 13.31 -8.45 28.25
N PRO A 377 12.56 -9.04 29.20
CA PRO A 377 12.89 -10.35 29.76
C PRO A 377 12.33 -11.54 28.97
N ALA A 378 11.69 -11.32 27.81
CA ALA A 378 11.10 -12.39 27.00
C ALA A 378 12.17 -13.09 26.16
N GLN A 379 12.07 -14.41 26.05
CA GLN A 379 12.81 -15.22 25.10
C GLN A 379 12.10 -15.24 23.76
N VAL A 380 12.84 -15.04 22.68
CA VAL A 380 12.37 -15.25 21.31
C VAL A 380 12.40 -16.76 21.01
N LEU A 381 11.22 -17.39 20.96
CA LEU A 381 11.04 -18.81 20.61
C LEU A 381 11.13 -19.04 19.09
N GLY A 382 10.93 -17.98 18.31
CA GLY A 382 11.25 -17.96 16.90
C GLY A 382 10.96 -16.61 16.26
N GLU A 383 11.46 -16.44 15.05
CA GLU A 383 11.43 -15.16 14.36
C GLU A 383 11.38 -15.32 12.85
N GLN A 384 10.87 -14.29 12.18
CA GLN A 384 10.92 -14.12 10.72
C GLN A 384 11.24 -12.66 10.41
N PHE A 385 12.37 -12.43 9.73
CA PHE A 385 12.81 -11.10 9.32
C PHE A 385 12.73 -10.97 7.80
N LEU A 386 12.20 -9.84 7.34
CA LEU A 386 12.01 -9.53 5.93
C LEU A 386 12.52 -8.12 5.63
N LEU A 387 13.51 -8.02 4.73
CA LEU A 387 13.98 -6.74 4.17
C LEU A 387 13.66 -6.68 2.67
N ARG A 388 12.99 -5.61 2.22
CA ARG A 388 12.55 -5.46 0.81
C ARG A 388 12.57 -4.00 0.35
N ALA A 389 12.74 -3.79 -0.96
CA ALA A 389 12.78 -2.48 -1.61
C ALA A 389 12.03 -2.49 -2.96
N ASP A 390 10.71 -2.67 -2.92
CA ASP A 390 9.85 -2.87 -4.10
C ASP A 390 8.53 -2.06 -4.07
N CYS A 391 8.39 -1.13 -3.11
CA CYS A 391 7.30 -0.16 -3.05
C CYS A 391 7.63 1.08 -3.90
N PRO A 392 6.66 1.80 -4.48
CA PRO A 392 6.92 2.99 -5.30
C PRO A 392 7.37 4.22 -4.48
N ALA A 393 8.33 4.98 -5.03
CA ALA A 393 8.98 6.14 -4.38
C ALA A 393 8.18 7.45 -4.37
N PHE A 394 7.37 7.70 -5.41
CA PHE A 394 6.65 8.98 -5.61
C PHE A 394 7.52 10.24 -5.40
N ALA A 395 8.70 10.25 -6.04
CA ALA A 395 9.68 11.32 -5.93
C ALA A 395 9.14 12.71 -6.34
N PRO A 396 9.70 13.82 -5.83
CA PRO A 396 9.40 15.16 -6.32
C PRO A 396 9.53 15.26 -7.85
N GLY A 397 8.50 15.83 -8.48
CA GLY A 397 8.37 15.95 -9.93
C GLY A 397 7.73 14.74 -10.62
N SER A 398 7.45 13.66 -9.88
CA SER A 398 6.88 12.44 -10.46
C SER A 398 5.36 12.47 -10.60
N ALA A 399 4.62 13.28 -9.85
CA ALA A 399 3.15 13.21 -9.85
C ALA A 399 2.53 13.53 -11.22
N THR A 400 3.18 14.40 -11.99
CA THR A 400 2.73 14.76 -13.35
C THR A 400 3.32 13.90 -14.47
N THR A 401 4.45 13.23 -14.23
CA THR A 401 5.17 12.45 -15.24
C THR A 401 4.92 10.94 -15.13
N ARG A 402 4.41 10.45 -13.98
CA ARG A 402 4.05 9.04 -13.79
C ARG A 402 3.08 8.56 -14.87
N PRO A 403 3.27 7.31 -15.35
CA PRO A 403 2.39 6.75 -16.36
C PRO A 403 0.97 6.60 -15.84
N SER A 404 0.02 6.77 -16.74
CA SER A 404 -1.35 6.27 -16.59
C SER A 404 -1.44 4.81 -17.04
N VAL A 405 -2.61 4.21 -16.87
CA VAL A 405 -2.93 2.85 -17.32
C VAL A 405 -2.74 2.66 -18.83
N GLY A 406 -3.25 3.59 -19.64
CA GLY A 406 -3.10 3.52 -21.10
C GLY A 406 -1.69 3.89 -21.55
N THR A 407 -1.20 3.18 -22.58
CA THR A 407 0.05 3.51 -23.28
C THR A 407 -0.24 3.99 -24.70
N ALA A 408 0.81 4.31 -25.47
CA ALA A 408 0.66 4.64 -26.89
C ALA A 408 0.16 3.45 -27.73
N GLU A 409 0.36 2.21 -27.26
CA GLU A 409 -0.16 0.99 -27.89
C GLU A 409 -1.46 0.57 -27.18
N PRO A 410 -2.63 0.67 -27.83
CA PRO A 410 -3.93 0.41 -27.17
C PRO A 410 -4.11 -1.02 -26.63
N SER A 411 -3.35 -1.98 -27.16
CA SER A 411 -3.36 -3.38 -26.73
C SER A 411 -2.29 -3.71 -25.68
N LEU A 412 -1.51 -2.73 -25.23
CA LEU A 412 -0.53 -2.87 -24.15
C LEU A 412 -0.82 -1.84 -23.06
N VAL A 413 -1.26 -2.30 -21.89
CA VAL A 413 -1.67 -1.42 -20.78
C VAL A 413 -0.88 -1.74 -19.51
N LEU A 414 -0.76 -0.74 -18.64
CA LEU A 414 -0.08 -0.85 -17.35
C LEU A 414 -1.11 -1.00 -16.23
N ALA A 415 -0.78 -1.79 -15.20
CA ALA A 415 -1.51 -1.84 -13.94
C ALA A 415 -0.53 -1.88 -12.77
N GLY A 416 -0.85 -1.19 -11.68
CA GLY A 416 0.01 -1.10 -10.49
C GLY A 416 -0.25 0.15 -9.66
N ASP A 417 0.19 0.13 -8.41
CA ASP A 417 0.10 1.28 -7.48
C ASP A 417 1.10 2.41 -7.77
N PHE A 418 2.10 2.17 -8.62
CA PHE A 418 3.02 3.21 -9.10
C PHE A 418 2.37 4.13 -10.14
N LEU A 419 1.20 3.78 -10.67
CA LEU A 419 0.52 4.54 -11.72
C LEU A 419 -0.20 5.78 -11.18
N ARG A 420 -0.34 6.78 -12.05
CA ARG A 420 -1.24 7.90 -11.86
C ARG A 420 -2.66 7.49 -12.26
N LEU A 421 -3.57 7.54 -11.29
CA LEU A 421 -5.00 7.34 -11.50
C LEU A 421 -5.70 8.65 -11.90
N PRO A 422 -6.86 8.58 -12.60
CA PRO A 422 -7.68 9.76 -12.89
C PRO A 422 -8.41 10.33 -11.65
N PHE A 423 -8.26 9.66 -10.50
CA PHE A 423 -8.84 10.02 -9.21
C PHE A 423 -7.86 9.78 -8.06
N PRO A 424 -8.06 10.40 -6.88
CA PRO A 424 -7.32 10.04 -5.67
C PRO A 424 -7.47 8.56 -5.33
N GLY A 425 -6.33 7.92 -5.06
CA GLY A 425 -6.27 6.55 -4.58
C GLY A 425 -4.86 6.27 -4.09
N ALA A 426 -4.70 5.32 -3.18
CA ALA A 426 -3.40 4.96 -2.60
C ALA A 426 -3.30 3.45 -2.36
N LEU A 427 -2.06 2.96 -2.24
CA LEU A 427 -1.74 1.61 -1.78
C LEU A 427 -2.57 0.51 -2.49
N MET A 428 -3.16 -0.40 -1.72
CA MET A 428 -3.93 -1.55 -2.23
C MET A 428 -5.15 -1.15 -3.06
N GLU A 429 -5.84 -0.05 -2.68
CA GLU A 429 -6.94 0.49 -3.48
C GLU A 429 -6.45 0.93 -4.85
N ARG A 430 -5.31 1.63 -4.89
CA ARG A 430 -4.72 2.11 -6.14
C ARG A 430 -4.33 0.95 -7.05
N ALA A 431 -3.67 -0.08 -6.50
CA ALA A 431 -3.33 -1.28 -7.24
C ALA A 431 -4.60 -1.93 -7.84
N THR A 432 -5.62 -2.15 -7.03
CA THR A 432 -6.89 -2.76 -7.46
C THR A 432 -7.59 -1.93 -8.53
N ALA A 433 -7.77 -0.63 -8.28
CA ALA A 433 -8.43 0.28 -9.21
C ALA A 433 -7.67 0.39 -10.54
N SER A 434 -6.34 0.38 -10.51
CA SER A 434 -5.53 0.38 -11.73
C SER A 434 -5.72 -0.89 -12.57
N GLY A 435 -5.90 -2.05 -11.93
CA GLY A 435 -6.19 -3.31 -12.62
C GLY A 435 -7.55 -3.30 -13.33
N VAL A 436 -8.58 -2.81 -12.64
CA VAL A 436 -9.93 -2.64 -13.23
C VAL A 436 -9.88 -1.60 -14.36
N LEU A 437 -9.16 -0.50 -14.20
CA LEU A 437 -8.97 0.50 -15.27
C LEU A 437 -8.23 -0.09 -16.48
N ALA A 438 -7.21 -0.92 -16.27
CA ALA A 438 -6.47 -1.59 -17.34
C ALA A 438 -7.38 -2.54 -18.13
N ALA A 439 -8.16 -3.35 -17.42
CA ALA A 439 -9.18 -4.18 -18.03
C ALA A 439 -10.19 -3.34 -18.85
N ASN A 440 -10.72 -2.27 -18.25
CA ASN A 440 -11.67 -1.38 -18.92
C ASN A 440 -11.10 -0.70 -20.16
N ALA A 441 -9.82 -0.32 -20.17
CA ALA A 441 -9.17 0.23 -21.36
C ALA A 441 -9.14 -0.79 -22.51
N LEU A 442 -8.83 -2.06 -22.22
CA LEU A 442 -8.83 -3.13 -23.21
C LEU A 442 -10.26 -3.50 -23.68
N LEU A 443 -11.24 -3.48 -22.78
CA LEU A 443 -12.65 -3.74 -23.10
C LEU A 443 -13.25 -2.63 -23.96
N ALA A 444 -12.94 -1.37 -23.67
CA ALA A 444 -13.41 -0.21 -24.43
C ALA A 444 -12.94 -0.27 -25.89
N SER A 445 -11.69 -0.68 -26.13
CA SER A 445 -11.18 -0.88 -27.50
C SER A 445 -11.93 -1.96 -28.30
N ARG A 446 -12.74 -2.78 -27.62
CA ARG A 446 -13.55 -3.88 -28.17
C ARG A 446 -15.06 -3.64 -28.03
N GLN A 447 -15.48 -2.41 -27.70
CA GLN A 447 -16.88 -2.02 -27.53
C GLN A 447 -17.65 -2.88 -26.50
N VAL A 448 -16.94 -3.39 -25.50
CA VAL A 448 -17.55 -4.06 -24.35
C VAL A 448 -17.76 -3.03 -23.24
N ASP A 449 -18.91 -3.09 -22.57
CA ASP A 449 -19.21 -2.21 -21.44
C ASP A 449 -18.08 -2.24 -20.40
N PRO A 450 -17.78 -1.14 -19.68
CA PRO A 450 -16.76 -1.14 -18.64
C PRO A 450 -17.28 -1.74 -17.33
N ALA A 451 -16.39 -2.28 -16.51
CA ALA A 451 -16.69 -2.66 -15.14
C ALA A 451 -16.77 -1.43 -14.23
N PRO A 452 -17.67 -1.42 -13.24
CA PRO A 452 -17.84 -0.27 -12.37
C PRO A 452 -16.59 -0.02 -11.53
N LEU A 453 -16.29 1.27 -11.33
CA LEU A 453 -15.27 1.76 -10.41
C LEU A 453 -15.93 2.68 -9.41
N TRP A 454 -15.63 2.45 -8.13
CA TRP A 454 -16.12 3.28 -7.05
C TRP A 454 -15.10 4.38 -6.79
N ILE A 455 -15.54 5.62 -6.95
CA ILE A 455 -14.66 6.79 -6.93
C ILE A 455 -15.12 7.69 -5.79
N GLY A 456 -14.25 7.88 -4.79
CA GLY A 456 -14.50 8.81 -3.68
C GLY A 456 -14.41 10.30 -4.10
N PRO A 457 -14.44 11.24 -3.15
CA PRO A 457 -14.39 12.66 -3.46
C PRO A 457 -13.14 13.10 -4.23
N GLN A 458 -13.39 13.75 -5.38
CA GLN A 458 -12.36 14.13 -6.36
C GLN A 458 -11.66 15.45 -6.09
N ARG A 459 -12.08 16.20 -5.08
CA ARG A 459 -11.55 17.51 -4.74
C ARG A 459 -11.70 17.76 -3.24
N GLY A 460 -10.79 18.54 -2.67
CA GLY A 460 -10.89 18.99 -1.29
C GLY A 460 -12.12 19.86 -1.06
N LEU A 461 -12.58 19.91 0.20
CA LEU A 461 -13.77 20.63 0.65
C LEU A 461 -13.76 22.11 0.23
N LEU A 462 -12.58 22.73 0.17
CA LEU A 462 -12.39 24.14 -0.19
C LEU A 462 -11.72 24.30 -1.56
N SER A 463 -11.81 23.31 -2.45
CA SER A 463 -11.15 23.35 -3.76
C SER A 463 -11.55 24.53 -4.66
N ALA A 464 -12.71 25.14 -4.42
CA ALA A 464 -13.15 26.36 -5.12
C ALA A 464 -12.19 27.55 -4.91
N ILE A 465 -11.60 27.66 -3.72
CA ILE A 465 -10.65 28.73 -3.36
C ILE A 465 -9.19 28.31 -3.56
N SER A 466 -8.92 27.15 -4.17
CA SER A 466 -7.55 26.64 -4.38
C SER A 466 -6.68 27.53 -5.30
N ARG A 467 -7.26 28.55 -5.93
CA ARG A 467 -6.51 29.58 -6.67
C ARG A 467 -5.81 30.58 -5.75
N PHE A 468 -6.29 30.72 -4.51
CA PHE A 468 -5.79 31.67 -3.51
C PHE A 468 -4.94 31.00 -2.44
N ALA A 469 -5.19 29.72 -2.14
CA ALA A 469 -4.37 28.88 -1.28
C ALA A 469 -3.03 28.59 -1.95
#